data_AF-A0A2I1DMY3-F1
#
_entry.id   AF-A0A2I1DMY3-F1
#
_cell.length_a   1.000
_cell.length_b   1.000
_cell.length_c   1.000
_cell.angle_alpha   90.00
_cell.angle_beta   90.00
_cell.angle_gamma   90.00
#
_symmetry.space_group_name_H-M   'P 1'
#
loop_
_entity.id
_entity.type
_entity.pdbx_description
1 polymer ?
#
loop_
_entity_poly.entity_id
_entity_poly.type
_entity_poly.pdbx_seq_one_letter_code
_entity_poly.pdbx_strand_id
1 'polypeptide(L)'
;MSVNSLTSSVNPFYQSLQTSSAGSSGTASSGASGLASESTFYNLLVTQLTNQDPLNPLSNQDLSSQLAQFSMANGVQAIQGSLSSLMAQINQNQGLQAASLIGKSVTTSGNQLTLSGSSSTGAYDLAGDAAAVNVLIKNSAGQTLAILPQGPQSSGMQSFSWNGKAANGSALPAGNYQFSVQAAGANGDAVTSTPYMFGVVNGVTLGNAGPTLQLQGQQGSVPFSSVQNII
;
A
#
# COMPACT_ATOMS: atom_id res chain seq x y z
N MET A 1 13.59 26.22 -42.44
CA MET A 1 14.98 25.92 -42.02
C MET A 1 14.87 25.01 -40.80
N SER A 2 14.71 23.69 -40.98
CA SER A 2 15.77 22.66 -41.03
C SER A 2 16.83 22.80 -39.93
N VAL A 3 16.85 21.88 -38.96
CA VAL A 3 17.92 20.86 -38.81
C VAL A 3 17.48 19.78 -37.80
N ASN A 4 17.10 18.61 -38.32
CA ASN A 4 17.07 17.34 -37.61
C ASN A 4 18.26 16.52 -38.12
N SER A 5 19.28 16.30 -37.30
CA SER A 5 20.39 15.41 -37.65
C SER A 5 21.18 14.97 -36.43
N LEU A 6 20.77 13.86 -35.81
CA LEU A 6 21.69 12.89 -35.20
C LEU A 6 21.09 11.49 -35.37
N THR A 7 21.55 10.83 -36.43
CA THR A 7 21.31 9.43 -36.74
C THR A 7 22.20 8.55 -35.86
N SER A 8 21.61 7.54 -35.21
CA SER A 8 22.29 6.26 -34.96
C SER A 8 21.27 5.15 -35.16
N SER A 9 21.33 4.58 -36.37
CA SER A 9 20.88 3.25 -36.80
C SER A 9 20.17 2.40 -35.74
N VAL A 10 18.85 2.49 -35.68
CA VAL A 10 18.01 1.47 -35.06
C VAL A 10 17.75 0.39 -36.10
N ASN A 11 18.15 -0.84 -35.78
CA ASN A 11 17.99 -2.01 -36.66
C ASN A 11 16.48 -2.19 -36.99
N PRO A 12 16.08 -2.36 -38.27
CA PRO A 12 14.67 -2.37 -38.70
C PRO A 12 13.83 -3.52 -38.10
N PHE A 13 14.48 -4.52 -37.49
CA PHE A 13 13.83 -5.63 -36.81
C PHE A 13 13.08 -5.22 -35.53
N TYR A 14 13.54 -4.18 -34.82
CA TYR A 14 12.88 -3.73 -33.59
C TYR A 14 11.54 -3.02 -33.87
N GLN A 15 11.36 -2.50 -35.09
CA GLN A 15 10.16 -1.74 -35.46
C GLN A 15 8.96 -2.66 -35.77
N SER A 16 9.20 -3.90 -36.19
CA SER A 16 8.12 -4.87 -36.46
C SER A 16 7.53 -5.53 -35.21
N LEU A 17 8.20 -5.44 -34.06
CA LEU A 17 7.69 -5.98 -32.79
C LEU A 17 6.73 -5.01 -32.07
N GLN A 18 6.76 -3.73 -32.41
CA GLN A 18 5.99 -2.69 -31.73
C GLN A 18 4.65 -2.35 -32.42
N THR A 19 4.36 -2.92 -33.60
CA THR A 19 3.19 -2.56 -34.43
C THR A 19 1.98 -3.50 -34.30
N SER A 20 2.03 -4.49 -33.39
CA SER A 20 0.94 -5.47 -33.22
C SER A 20 0.30 -5.39 -31.83
N SER A 21 -0.28 -4.24 -31.47
CA SER A 21 -1.15 -4.14 -30.28
C SER A 21 -2.23 -3.07 -30.44
N ALA A 22 -3.10 -3.26 -31.44
CA ALA A 22 -4.41 -2.62 -31.47
C ALA A 22 -5.47 -3.67 -31.86
N GLY A 23 -6.19 -4.20 -30.86
CA GLY A 23 -7.48 -4.85 -31.08
C GLY A 23 -7.67 -6.22 -30.42
N SER A 24 -8.69 -6.25 -29.56
CA SER A 24 -9.48 -7.40 -29.08
C SER A 24 -9.01 -8.16 -27.82
N SER A 25 -9.86 -8.00 -26.81
CA SER A 25 -9.93 -8.78 -25.58
C SER A 25 -10.11 -10.26 -25.88
N GLY A 26 -9.19 -11.08 -25.41
CA GLY A 26 -9.28 -12.53 -25.41
C GLY A 26 -8.35 -13.08 -24.34
N THR A 27 -8.91 -13.82 -23.41
CA THR A 27 -8.23 -14.49 -22.30
C THR A 27 -7.22 -15.49 -22.85
N ALA A 28 -5.98 -15.07 -23.06
CA ALA A 28 -4.90 -15.96 -23.50
C ALA A 28 -4.03 -16.33 -22.30
N SER A 29 -4.12 -17.61 -21.95
CA SER A 29 -3.29 -18.34 -21.02
C SER A 29 -1.79 -18.03 -21.17
N SER A 30 -1.10 -17.97 -20.03
CA SER A 30 0.28 -18.34 -19.67
C SER A 30 1.25 -18.93 -20.73
N GLY A 31 1.23 -18.47 -21.99
CA GLY A 31 2.02 -19.02 -23.10
C GLY A 31 3.19 -18.16 -23.52
N ALA A 32 3.26 -16.90 -23.08
CA ALA A 32 4.32 -15.97 -23.47
C ALA A 32 5.65 -16.19 -22.72
N SER A 33 5.63 -16.90 -21.58
CA SER A 33 6.84 -17.21 -20.81
C SER A 33 7.62 -18.41 -21.35
N GLY A 34 7.05 -19.18 -22.27
CA GLY A 34 7.66 -20.36 -22.88
C GLY A 34 8.40 -20.12 -24.20
N LEU A 35 8.28 -18.93 -24.79
CA LEU A 35 8.91 -18.60 -26.09
C LEU A 35 10.35 -18.07 -25.98
N ALA A 36 10.82 -17.79 -24.76
CA ALA A 36 12.17 -17.29 -24.47
C ALA A 36 13.06 -18.36 -23.80
N SER A 37 12.75 -19.64 -24.00
CA SER A 37 13.57 -20.72 -23.44
C SER A 37 14.90 -20.84 -24.18
N GLU A 38 15.96 -21.16 -23.43
CA GLU A 38 17.29 -21.53 -23.91
C GLU A 38 17.22 -22.49 -25.11
N SER A 39 16.21 -23.38 -25.14
CA SER A 39 15.94 -24.32 -26.22
C SER A 39 15.56 -23.68 -27.56
N THR A 40 14.83 -22.57 -27.59
CA THR A 40 14.51 -21.84 -28.84
C THR A 40 15.75 -21.13 -29.39
N PHE A 41 16.59 -20.62 -28.49
CA PHE A 41 17.89 -20.05 -28.85
C PHE A 41 18.87 -21.12 -29.35
N TYR A 42 18.97 -22.28 -28.68
CA TYR A 42 19.78 -23.41 -29.15
C TYR A 42 19.32 -23.92 -30.51
N ASN A 43 18.01 -23.94 -30.79
CA ASN A 43 17.48 -24.34 -32.09
C ASN A 43 17.83 -23.33 -33.19
N LEU A 44 17.74 -22.03 -32.89
CA LEU A 44 18.17 -20.97 -33.81
C LEU A 44 19.69 -20.97 -34.02
N LEU A 45 20.47 -21.29 -32.99
CA LEU A 45 21.94 -21.40 -33.03
C LEU A 45 22.40 -22.59 -33.89
N VAL A 46 21.75 -23.74 -33.76
CA VAL A 46 21.98 -24.91 -34.62
C VAL A 46 21.58 -24.62 -36.07
N THR A 47 20.51 -23.88 -36.28
CA THR A 47 20.03 -23.49 -37.62
C THR A 47 20.94 -22.48 -38.31
N GLN A 48 21.56 -21.54 -37.57
CA GLN A 48 22.55 -20.61 -38.11
C GLN A 48 23.89 -21.30 -38.39
N LEU A 49 24.39 -22.19 -37.50
CA LEU A 49 25.62 -22.94 -37.72
C LEU A 49 25.57 -23.83 -38.97
N THR A 50 24.39 -24.34 -39.32
CA THR A 50 24.18 -25.16 -40.52
C THR A 50 24.04 -24.35 -41.82
N ASN A 51 23.82 -23.03 -41.75
CA ASN A 51 23.60 -22.15 -42.91
C ASN A 51 24.58 -20.96 -42.99
N GLN A 52 25.76 -21.03 -42.35
CA GLN A 52 26.73 -19.95 -42.44
C GLN A 52 27.51 -19.98 -43.77
N ASP A 53 27.68 -18.79 -44.35
CA ASP A 53 28.60 -18.54 -45.46
C ASP A 53 30.05 -18.48 -44.92
N PRO A 54 30.98 -19.31 -45.43
CA PRO A 54 32.36 -19.41 -44.94
C PRO A 54 33.19 -18.13 -45.05
N LEU A 55 32.74 -17.10 -45.79
CA LEU A 55 33.51 -15.88 -46.04
C LEU A 55 33.29 -14.74 -45.03
N ASN A 56 32.33 -14.86 -44.10
CA ASN A 56 32.16 -13.91 -42.99
C ASN A 56 31.65 -14.61 -41.72
N PRO A 57 32.54 -15.26 -40.95
CA PRO A 57 32.13 -15.81 -39.67
C PRO A 57 31.77 -14.66 -38.73
N LEU A 58 30.52 -14.61 -38.25
CA LEU A 58 30.22 -13.90 -37.00
C LEU A 58 31.18 -14.43 -35.92
N SER A 59 31.87 -13.52 -35.24
CA SER A 59 32.79 -13.86 -34.16
C SER A 59 32.02 -14.61 -33.08
N ASN A 60 32.47 -15.82 -32.70
CA ASN A 60 31.94 -16.57 -31.54
C ASN A 60 31.88 -15.71 -30.24
N GLN A 61 32.63 -14.60 -30.22
CA GLN A 61 32.69 -13.59 -29.17
C GLN A 61 31.45 -12.66 -29.12
N ASP A 62 30.83 -12.35 -30.25
CA ASP A 62 29.59 -11.56 -30.29
C ASP A 62 28.38 -12.40 -29.84
N LEU A 63 28.40 -13.69 -30.16
CA LEU A 63 27.35 -14.64 -29.80
C LEU A 63 27.41 -15.00 -28.31
N SER A 64 28.62 -15.14 -27.73
CA SER A 64 28.78 -15.31 -26.28
C SER A 64 28.38 -14.06 -25.50
N SER A 65 28.61 -12.86 -26.04
CA SER A 65 28.15 -11.59 -25.47
C SER A 65 26.62 -11.47 -25.49
N GLN A 66 25.97 -11.83 -26.60
CA GLN A 66 24.50 -11.84 -26.72
C GLN A 66 23.87 -12.89 -25.81
N LEU A 67 24.47 -14.08 -25.69
CA LEU A 67 24.04 -15.12 -24.75
C LEU A 67 24.16 -14.65 -23.30
N ALA A 68 25.27 -14.01 -22.93
CA ALA A 68 25.46 -13.46 -21.60
C ALA A 68 24.40 -12.39 -21.27
N GLN A 69 24.09 -11.49 -22.22
CA GLN A 69 23.03 -10.49 -22.05
C GLN A 69 21.64 -11.12 -21.91
N PHE A 70 21.34 -12.17 -22.68
CA PHE A 70 20.07 -12.90 -22.58
C PHE A 70 19.94 -13.66 -21.26
N SER A 71 21.00 -14.34 -20.81
CA SER A 71 21.04 -15.01 -19.51
C SER A 71 20.92 -14.03 -18.34
N MET A 72 21.51 -12.84 -18.45
CA MET A 72 21.32 -11.76 -17.47
C MET A 72 19.87 -11.28 -17.46
N ALA A 73 19.26 -11.04 -18.62
CA ALA A 73 17.86 -10.61 -18.71
C ALA A 73 16.89 -11.66 -18.13
N ASN A 74 17.08 -12.94 -18.45
CA ASN A 74 16.31 -14.03 -17.87
C ASN A 74 16.56 -14.18 -16.37
N GLY A 75 17.80 -13.98 -15.92
CA GLY A 75 18.14 -13.94 -14.50
C GLY A 75 17.37 -12.84 -13.75
N VAL A 76 17.31 -11.63 -14.31
CA VAL A 76 16.51 -10.52 -13.76
C VAL A 76 15.02 -10.86 -13.74
N GLN A 77 14.50 -11.48 -14.80
CA GLN A 77 13.10 -11.90 -14.86
C GLN A 77 12.77 -12.96 -13.80
N ALA A 78 13.68 -13.93 -13.58
CA ALA A 78 13.54 -14.96 -12.56
C ALA A 78 13.60 -14.37 -11.14
N ILE A 79 14.45 -13.36 -10.92
CA ILE A 79 14.50 -12.60 -9.66
C ILE A 79 13.18 -11.86 -9.43
N GLN A 80 12.65 -11.18 -10.45
CA GLN A 80 11.37 -10.48 -10.35
C GLN A 80 10.21 -11.45 -10.02
N GLY A 81 10.21 -12.64 -10.64
CA GLY A 81 9.25 -13.70 -10.33
C GLY A 81 9.37 -14.21 -8.89
N SER A 82 10.60 -14.46 -8.44
CA SER A 82 10.88 -14.89 -7.07
C SER A 82 10.44 -13.84 -6.04
N LEU A 83 10.69 -12.56 -6.32
CA LEU A 83 10.27 -11.45 -5.47
C LEU A 83 8.74 -11.32 -5.41
N SER A 84 8.06 -11.50 -6.55
CA SER A 84 6.59 -11.50 -6.59
C SER A 84 5.99 -12.63 -5.75
N SER A 85 6.54 -13.85 -5.86
CA SER A 85 6.13 -14.99 -5.05
C SER A 85 6.38 -14.77 -3.56
N LEU A 86 7.54 -14.19 -3.21
CA LEU A 86 7.86 -13.85 -1.82
C LEU A 86 6.86 -12.83 -1.24
N MET A 87 6.54 -11.77 -1.99
CA MET A 87 5.54 -10.79 -1.56
C MET A 87 4.16 -11.42 -1.39
N ALA A 88 3.76 -12.34 -2.27
CA ALA A 88 2.50 -13.07 -2.14
C ALA A 88 2.47 -13.92 -0.85
N GLN A 89 3.56 -14.62 -0.54
CA GLN A 89 3.69 -15.42 0.68
C GLN A 89 3.68 -14.54 1.94
N ILE A 90 4.33 -13.37 1.90
CA ILE A 90 4.28 -12.39 2.99
C ILE A 90 2.85 -11.88 3.22
N ASN A 91 2.15 -11.51 2.15
CA ASN A 91 0.76 -11.04 2.22
C ASN A 91 -0.19 -12.12 2.76
N GLN A 92 0.02 -13.38 2.39
CA GLN A 92 -0.76 -14.50 2.91
C GLN A 92 -0.53 -14.70 4.42
N ASN A 93 0.72 -14.63 4.89
CA ASN A 93 1.04 -14.73 6.32
C ASN A 93 0.46 -13.57 7.13
N GLN A 94 0.58 -12.33 6.65
CA GLN A 94 -0.06 -11.19 7.29
C GLN A 94 -1.59 -11.32 7.26
N GLY A 95 -2.15 -11.88 6.19
CA GLY A 95 -3.58 -12.16 6.08
C GLY A 95 -4.08 -13.14 7.15
N LEU A 96 -3.31 -14.19 7.45
CA LEU A 96 -3.63 -15.13 8.53
C LEU A 96 -3.58 -14.47 9.91
N GLN A 97 -2.58 -13.60 10.15
CA GLN A 97 -2.50 -12.83 11.39
C GLN A 97 -3.67 -11.87 11.52
N ALA A 98 -3.99 -11.14 10.46
CA ALA A 98 -5.16 -10.27 10.40
C ALA A 98 -6.46 -11.04 10.63
N ALA A 99 -6.61 -12.24 10.06
CA ALA A 99 -7.80 -13.08 10.25
C ALA A 99 -7.99 -13.49 11.71
N SER A 100 -6.90 -13.66 12.48
CA SER A 100 -6.98 -13.93 13.92
C SER A 100 -7.55 -12.75 14.74
N LEU A 101 -7.60 -11.55 14.15
CA LEU A 101 -8.18 -10.37 14.77
C LEU A 101 -9.70 -10.28 14.57
N ILE A 102 -10.29 -11.07 13.67
CA ILE A 102 -11.73 -11.06 13.43
C ILE A 102 -12.46 -11.35 14.76
N GLY A 103 -13.41 -10.47 15.11
CA GLY A 103 -14.14 -10.51 16.37
C GLY A 103 -13.41 -9.88 17.56
N LYS A 104 -12.13 -9.51 17.44
CA LYS A 104 -11.37 -8.80 18.48
C LYS A 104 -11.54 -7.29 18.36
N SER A 105 -11.37 -6.61 19.49
CA SER A 105 -11.31 -5.16 19.55
C SER A 105 -9.88 -4.71 19.29
N VAL A 106 -9.70 -3.74 18.41
CA VAL A 106 -8.37 -3.22 18.05
C VAL A 106 -8.37 -1.70 18.08
N THR A 107 -7.18 -1.17 18.35
CA THR A 107 -6.89 0.26 18.24
C THR A 107 -6.06 0.49 16.97
N THR A 108 -6.56 1.35 16.08
CA THR A 108 -5.93 1.63 14.78
C THR A 108 -5.64 3.11 14.63
N SER A 109 -4.56 3.46 13.91
CA SER A 109 -4.25 4.85 13.60
C SER A 109 -5.40 5.49 12.83
N GLY A 110 -5.89 6.61 13.34
CA GLY A 110 -7.06 7.26 12.75
C GLY A 110 -7.76 8.18 13.74
N ASN A 111 -8.51 9.13 13.20
CA ASN A 111 -9.19 10.16 13.97
C ASN A 111 -10.72 10.13 13.79
N GLN A 112 -11.26 9.02 13.28
CA GLN A 112 -12.71 8.85 13.12
C GLN A 112 -13.35 8.35 14.42
N LEU A 113 -14.58 8.82 14.66
CA LEU A 113 -15.46 8.40 15.74
C LEU A 113 -16.82 8.05 15.14
N THR A 114 -17.32 6.86 15.41
CA THR A 114 -18.71 6.51 15.07
C THR A 114 -19.58 6.70 16.29
N LEU A 115 -20.53 7.63 16.20
CA LEU A 115 -21.57 7.81 17.21
C LEU A 115 -22.76 6.89 16.88
N SER A 116 -22.80 5.73 17.53
CA SER A 116 -23.93 4.79 17.49
C SER A 116 -24.70 4.89 18.81
N GLY A 117 -25.61 5.85 18.91
CA GLY A 117 -26.38 6.12 20.13
C GLY A 117 -25.87 7.33 20.91
N SER A 118 -25.57 7.17 22.21
CA SER A 118 -25.30 8.28 23.13
C SER A 118 -23.83 8.49 23.48
N SER A 119 -22.91 7.64 23.02
CA SER A 119 -21.48 7.82 23.31
C SER A 119 -20.57 7.19 22.26
N SER A 120 -19.36 7.74 22.13
CA SER A 120 -18.26 7.20 21.32
C SER A 120 -16.96 7.34 22.08
N THR A 121 -16.05 6.39 21.91
CA THR A 121 -14.73 6.38 22.55
C THR A 121 -13.64 6.54 21.50
N GLY A 122 -12.58 7.28 21.84
CA GLY A 122 -11.36 7.40 21.04
C GLY A 122 -10.12 7.33 21.92
N ALA A 123 -8.96 7.20 21.28
CA ALA A 123 -7.67 7.20 21.96
C ALA A 123 -6.69 8.13 21.26
N TYR A 124 -5.61 8.47 21.94
CA TYR A 124 -4.49 9.19 21.38
C TYR A 124 -3.23 8.88 22.17
N ASP A 125 -2.08 8.91 21.51
CA ASP A 125 -0.77 8.79 22.15
C ASP A 125 -0.11 10.16 22.22
N LEU A 126 0.43 10.51 23.39
CA LEU A 126 1.18 11.73 23.62
C LEU A 126 2.68 11.44 23.61
N ALA A 127 3.44 12.15 22.78
CA ALA A 127 4.89 11.97 22.70
C ALA A 127 5.65 12.48 23.94
N GLY A 128 4.99 13.28 24.79
CA GLY A 128 5.55 13.89 25.99
C GLY A 128 4.45 14.25 26.98
N ASP A 129 4.84 14.66 28.19
CA ASP A 129 3.89 15.10 29.21
C ASP A 129 3.22 16.42 28.79
N ALA A 130 1.91 16.49 28.93
CA ALA A 130 1.09 17.65 28.59
C ALA A 130 0.39 18.20 29.83
N ALA A 131 0.52 19.51 30.08
CA ALA A 131 -0.17 20.19 31.17
C ALA A 131 -1.64 20.50 30.83
N ALA A 132 -1.96 20.63 29.53
CA ALA A 132 -3.32 20.85 29.06
C ALA A 132 -3.58 20.05 27.78
N VAL A 133 -4.58 19.18 27.82
CA VAL A 133 -5.04 18.41 26.67
C VAL A 133 -6.51 18.72 26.39
N ASN A 134 -6.80 19.09 25.14
CA ASN A 134 -8.15 19.32 24.64
C ASN A 134 -8.42 18.41 23.45
N VAL A 135 -9.51 17.65 23.50
CA VAL A 135 -9.99 16.85 22.37
C VAL A 135 -11.10 17.62 21.67
N LEU A 136 -10.91 17.95 20.40
CA LEU A 136 -11.86 18.69 19.59
C LEU A 136 -12.62 17.71 18.70
N ILE A 137 -13.94 17.64 18.86
CA ILE A 137 -14.82 16.86 17.99
C ILE A 137 -15.24 17.73 16.81
N LYS A 138 -15.13 17.20 15.60
CA LYS A 138 -15.35 17.90 14.33
C LYS A 138 -16.36 17.16 13.45
N ASN A 139 -17.11 17.90 12.65
CA ASN A 139 -17.94 17.33 11.58
C ASN A 139 -17.10 16.99 10.34
N SER A 140 -17.76 16.44 9.31
CA SER A 140 -17.15 16.17 7.99
C SER A 140 -16.63 17.42 7.28
N ALA A 141 -17.18 18.60 7.59
CA ALA A 141 -16.70 19.89 7.09
C ALA A 141 -15.51 20.47 7.89
N GLY A 142 -15.02 19.76 8.91
CA GLY A 142 -13.89 20.19 9.75
C GLY A 142 -14.24 21.21 10.84
N GLN A 143 -15.51 21.56 11.00
CA GLN A 143 -15.97 22.50 12.03
C GLN A 143 -16.00 21.82 13.40
N THR A 144 -15.42 22.47 14.41
CA THR A 144 -15.45 22.00 15.80
C THR A 144 -16.86 22.11 16.38
N LEU A 145 -17.43 20.98 16.77
CA LEU A 145 -18.75 20.87 17.39
C LEU A 145 -18.69 20.82 18.91
N ALA A 146 -17.62 20.24 19.47
CA ALA A 146 -17.40 20.11 20.91
C ALA A 146 -15.91 20.15 21.25
N ILE A 147 -15.59 20.63 22.45
CA ILE A 147 -14.25 20.61 23.03
C ILE A 147 -14.35 19.86 24.35
N LEU A 148 -13.57 18.79 24.50
CA LEU A 148 -13.51 17.99 25.71
C LEU A 148 -12.16 18.26 26.39
N PRO A 149 -12.13 19.08 27.45
CA PRO A 149 -10.91 19.25 28.25
C PRO A 149 -10.60 17.95 28.99
N GLN A 150 -9.40 17.43 28.80
CA GLN A 150 -8.89 16.22 29.48
C GLN A 150 -7.96 16.57 30.64
N GLY A 151 -7.50 17.82 30.72
CA GLY A 151 -6.59 18.30 31.76
C GLY A 151 -5.14 17.86 31.52
N PRO A 152 -4.31 17.84 32.58
CA PRO A 152 -2.93 17.37 32.51
C PRO A 152 -2.86 15.85 32.33
N GLN A 153 -1.97 15.39 31.45
CA GLN A 153 -1.73 13.97 31.19
C GLN A 153 -0.25 13.70 30.91
N SER A 154 0.20 12.53 31.33
CA SER A 154 1.55 12.05 31.01
C SER A 154 1.63 11.51 29.58
N SER A 155 2.86 11.42 29.08
CA SER A 155 3.19 10.74 27.83
C SER A 155 2.63 9.31 27.76
N GLY A 156 2.39 8.84 26.54
CA GLY A 156 1.84 7.53 26.24
C GLY A 156 0.37 7.54 25.83
N MET A 157 -0.22 6.34 25.79
CA MET A 157 -1.57 6.11 25.29
C MET A 157 -2.63 6.55 26.30
N GLN A 158 -3.52 7.42 25.86
CA GLN A 158 -4.64 7.97 26.61
C GLN A 158 -5.96 7.64 25.89
N SER A 159 -7.05 7.50 26.63
CA SER A 159 -8.39 7.27 26.07
C SER A 159 -9.37 8.32 26.56
N PHE A 160 -10.38 8.61 25.76
CA PHE A 160 -11.44 9.55 26.10
C PHE A 160 -12.79 9.02 25.64
N SER A 161 -13.86 9.45 26.33
CA SER A 161 -15.23 9.18 25.94
C SER A 161 -15.96 10.49 25.64
N TRP A 162 -16.69 10.50 24.54
CA TRP A 162 -17.54 11.60 24.12
C TRP A 162 -19.00 11.17 24.21
N ASN A 163 -19.83 12.02 24.82
CA ASN A 163 -21.25 11.78 25.10
C ASN A 163 -22.20 12.13 23.94
N GLY A 164 -21.70 12.30 22.71
CA GLY A 164 -22.52 12.60 21.54
C GLY A 164 -23.15 14.00 21.55
N LYS A 165 -22.73 14.92 22.43
CA LYS A 165 -23.28 16.28 22.53
C LYS A 165 -22.33 17.33 21.97
N ALA A 166 -22.91 18.39 21.42
CA ALA A 166 -22.20 19.61 21.03
C ALA A 166 -21.87 20.49 22.24
N ALA A 167 -21.07 21.54 22.05
CA ALA A 167 -20.68 22.49 23.11
C ALA A 167 -21.88 23.19 23.79
N ASN A 168 -23.01 23.33 23.10
CA ASN A 168 -24.24 23.90 23.64
C ASN A 168 -25.13 22.88 24.39
N GLY A 169 -24.67 21.63 24.55
CA GLY A 169 -25.40 20.55 25.21
C GLY A 169 -26.44 19.83 24.34
N SER A 170 -26.62 20.24 23.08
CA SER A 170 -27.53 19.58 22.14
C SER A 170 -26.98 18.21 21.71
N ALA A 171 -27.85 17.21 21.62
CA ALA A 171 -27.49 15.90 21.08
C ALA A 171 -27.24 15.99 19.57
N LEU A 172 -26.16 15.39 19.11
CA LEU A 172 -25.84 15.28 17.70
C LEU A 172 -26.44 14.00 17.10
N PRO A 173 -26.78 14.00 15.80
CA PRO A 173 -27.29 12.81 15.13
C PRO A 173 -26.24 11.68 15.11
N ALA A 174 -26.71 10.44 15.10
CA ALA A 174 -25.85 9.29 14.89
C ALA A 174 -25.12 9.39 13.54
N GLY A 175 -23.84 9.05 13.52
CA GLY A 175 -23.02 9.18 12.33
C GLY A 175 -21.52 9.21 12.63
N ASN A 176 -20.74 9.45 11.58
CA ASN A 176 -19.28 9.53 11.63
C ASN A 176 -18.84 10.97 11.89
N TYR A 177 -17.98 11.13 12.89
CA TYR A 177 -17.34 12.38 13.29
C TYR A 177 -15.83 12.21 13.23
N GLN A 178 -15.11 13.31 13.28
CA GLN A 178 -13.66 13.31 13.42
C GLN A 178 -13.27 13.93 14.75
N PHE A 179 -12.08 13.64 15.25
CA PHE A 179 -11.49 14.39 16.35
C PHE A 179 -10.08 14.86 16.03
N SER A 180 -9.61 15.83 16.80
CA SER A 180 -8.20 16.24 16.82
C SER A 180 -7.81 16.55 18.25
N VAL A 181 -6.57 16.24 18.61
CA VAL A 181 -6.03 16.47 19.94
C VAL A 181 -5.12 17.69 19.89
N GLN A 182 -5.33 18.62 20.80
CA GLN A 182 -4.43 19.74 21.06
C GLN A 182 -3.84 19.54 22.45
N ALA A 183 -2.54 19.33 22.51
CA ALA A 183 -1.81 19.11 23.75
C ALA A 183 -0.72 20.18 23.89
N ALA A 184 -0.59 20.75 25.08
CA ALA A 184 0.43 21.72 25.43
C ALA A 184 1.14 21.33 26.73
N GLY A 185 2.46 21.45 26.76
CA GLY A 185 3.31 21.21 27.92
C GLY A 185 3.19 22.34 28.96
N ALA A 186 3.89 22.20 30.08
CA ALA A 186 3.85 23.17 31.20
C ALA A 186 4.30 24.59 30.79
N ASN A 187 5.19 24.70 29.79
CA ASN A 187 5.69 25.97 29.28
C ASN A 187 4.85 26.55 28.13
N GLY A 188 3.75 25.88 27.76
CA GLY A 188 2.90 26.25 26.61
C GLY A 188 3.37 25.70 25.26
N ASP A 189 4.47 24.94 25.22
CA ASP A 189 4.96 24.30 24.00
C ASP A 189 3.98 23.22 23.50
N ALA A 190 3.84 23.10 22.18
CA ALA A 190 2.98 22.07 21.59
C ALA A 190 3.56 20.67 21.80
N VAL A 191 2.73 19.75 22.29
CA VAL A 191 3.07 18.34 22.43
C VAL A 191 2.45 17.57 21.26
N THR A 192 3.27 16.80 20.55
CA THR A 192 2.80 15.95 19.45
C THR A 192 1.82 14.90 19.97
N SER A 193 0.68 14.78 19.31
CA SER A 193 -0.35 13.80 19.61
C SER A 193 -0.72 13.00 18.37
N THR A 194 -0.84 11.68 18.52
CA THR A 194 -1.24 10.77 17.45
C THR A 194 -2.61 10.20 17.77
N PRO A 195 -3.66 10.48 16.96
CA PRO A 195 -5.00 9.98 17.23
C PRO A 195 -5.13 8.50 16.84
N TYR A 196 -5.88 7.77 17.65
CA TYR A 196 -6.25 6.39 17.42
C TYR A 196 -7.75 6.18 17.58
N MET A 197 -8.31 5.33 16.73
CA MET A 197 -9.71 4.94 16.76
C MET A 197 -9.87 3.48 17.18
N PHE A 198 -10.95 3.21 17.91
CA PHE A 198 -11.35 1.86 18.30
C PHE A 198 -12.28 1.26 17.26
N GLY A 199 -12.12 -0.03 17.00
CA GLY A 199 -13.07 -0.79 16.22
C GLY A 199 -13.00 -2.27 16.52
N VAL A 200 -14.12 -2.96 16.34
CA VAL A 200 -14.14 -4.42 16.36
C VAL A 200 -13.94 -4.88 14.93
N VAL A 201 -12.99 -5.78 14.68
CA VAL A 201 -12.74 -6.30 13.34
C VAL A 201 -13.90 -7.23 12.95
N ASN A 202 -14.59 -6.91 11.85
CA ASN A 202 -15.65 -7.72 11.25
C ASN A 202 -15.10 -8.70 10.21
N GLY A 203 -14.10 -8.25 9.45
CA GLY A 203 -13.56 -9.03 8.35
C GLY A 203 -12.20 -8.54 7.89
N VAL A 204 -11.57 -9.33 7.03
CA VAL A 204 -10.26 -9.05 6.46
C VAL A 204 -10.36 -9.21 4.95
N THR A 205 -9.82 -8.26 4.21
CA THR A 205 -9.68 -8.32 2.76
C THR A 205 -8.20 -8.28 2.39
N LEU A 206 -7.73 -9.26 1.64
CA LEU A 206 -6.38 -9.26 1.09
C LEU A 206 -6.36 -8.48 -0.22
N GLY A 207 -5.58 -7.39 -0.27
CA GLY A 207 -5.32 -6.63 -1.49
C GLY A 207 -3.84 -6.68 -1.88
N ASN A 208 -3.51 -6.10 -3.04
CA ASN A 208 -2.13 -6.04 -3.54
C ASN A 208 -1.19 -5.24 -2.61
N ALA A 209 -1.72 -4.31 -1.82
CA ALA A 209 -0.98 -3.50 -0.85
C ALA A 209 -0.88 -4.15 0.54
N GLY A 210 -1.40 -5.37 0.72
CA GLY A 210 -1.47 -6.08 2.00
C GLY A 210 -2.89 -6.27 2.53
N PRO A 211 -3.04 -6.92 3.70
CA PRO A 211 -4.35 -7.13 4.31
C PRO A 211 -4.92 -5.84 4.88
N THR A 212 -6.21 -5.64 4.68
CA THR A 212 -6.99 -4.55 5.26
C THR A 212 -8.10 -5.11 6.13
N LEU A 213 -8.39 -4.45 7.24
CA LEU A 213 -9.41 -4.82 8.20
C LEU A 213 -10.67 -3.99 7.95
N GLN A 214 -11.82 -4.65 7.98
CA GLN A 214 -13.11 -4.00 8.01
C GLN A 214 -13.56 -3.91 9.46
N LEU A 215 -13.78 -2.70 9.96
CA LEU A 215 -14.21 -2.47 11.34
C LEU A 215 -15.74 -2.35 11.39
N GLN A 216 -16.38 -2.98 12.37
CA GLN A 216 -17.82 -2.91 12.57
C GLN A 216 -18.28 -1.46 12.79
N GLY A 217 -19.34 -1.05 12.10
CA GLY A 217 -19.91 0.30 12.24
C GLY A 217 -19.07 1.42 11.62
N GLN A 218 -18.02 1.09 10.88
CA GLN A 218 -17.19 2.05 10.13
C GLN A 218 -17.33 1.76 8.64
N GLN A 219 -17.49 2.82 7.83
CA GLN A 219 -17.45 2.70 6.38
C GLN A 219 -15.98 2.77 5.94
N GLY A 220 -15.50 1.70 5.30
CA GLY A 220 -14.14 1.62 4.76
C GLY A 220 -13.29 0.51 5.37
N SER A 221 -12.05 0.40 4.89
CA SER A 221 -11.07 -0.59 5.35
C SER A 221 -9.83 0.13 5.87
N VAL A 222 -9.23 -0.41 6.94
CA VAL A 222 -8.00 0.11 7.53
C VAL A 222 -6.84 -0.85 7.25
N PRO A 223 -5.63 -0.39 6.95
CA PRO A 223 -4.48 -1.28 6.78
C PRO A 223 -4.21 -2.08 8.05
N PHE A 224 -3.91 -3.37 7.95
CA PHE A 224 -3.50 -4.18 9.11
C PHE A 224 -2.28 -3.57 9.83
N SER A 225 -1.36 -2.95 9.07
CA SER A 225 -0.19 -2.24 9.59
C SER A 225 -0.51 -1.03 10.48
N SER A 226 -1.75 -0.55 10.47
CA SER A 226 -2.19 0.55 11.33
C SER A 226 -2.68 0.11 12.72
N VAL A 227 -2.76 -1.21 12.97
CA VAL A 227 -3.13 -1.75 14.28
C VAL A 227 -1.98 -1.57 15.26
N GLN A 228 -2.23 -0.86 16.36
CA GLN A 228 -1.26 -0.71 17.44
C GLN A 228 -1.46 -1.73 18.55
N ASN A 229 -2.70 -1.95 18.97
CA ASN A 229 -3.03 -2.82 20.11
C ASN A 229 -4.25 -3.68 19.81
N ILE A 230 -4.25 -4.88 20.40
CA ILE A 230 -5.36 -5.82 20.43
C ILE A 230 -5.87 -5.85 21.87
N ILE A 231 -7.18 -5.71 22.05
CA ILE A 231 -7.86 -5.61 23.34
C ILE A 231 -8.66 -6.89 23.59
#